data_AF-M1WG97-F1
#
_entry.id   AF-M1WG97-F1
#
_cell.length_a   1.000
_cell.length_b   1.000
_cell.length_c   1.000
_cell.angle_alpha   90.00
_cell.angle_beta   90.00
_cell.angle_gamma   90.00
#
_symmetry.space_group_name_H-M   'P 1'
#
loop_
_entity.id
_entity.type
_entity.pdbx_description
1 polymer ?
#
loop_
_entity_poly.entity_id
_entity_poly.type
_entity_poly.pdbx_seq_one_letter_code
_entity_poly.pdbx_strand_id
1 'polypeptide(L)'
;MSDQQGDRQAGVVKWFNDEKGYGFITPADGGADLFVHFRAIEVQGFKALKEGQAVSFVAEQGQKGMQAAQVRPENEQQYHQFDYDPHSKVWDEFNRLAKNFHWQEGSQKEKKARNLFRQALVDEFGANYGESDSKLDVLQRLCQKLEIGPMPQSITACKKAINSVYVNIVDFIDCERTGEPIHKFASLRQLREYTMEEEKYFPRKQAKRSLLLRFLLKLIVGR
;
A
#
# COMPACT_ATOMS: atom_id res chain seq x y z
N MET A 1 -5.40 24.32 -25.61
CA MET A 1 -6.23 24.71 -24.47
C MET A 1 -5.29 24.88 -23.30
N SER A 2 -5.23 26.09 -22.76
CA SER A 2 -4.19 26.55 -21.84
C SER A 2 -4.46 26.02 -20.43
N ASP A 3 -3.53 25.26 -19.85
CA ASP A 3 -3.56 24.92 -18.43
C ASP A 3 -3.49 26.21 -17.61
N GLN A 4 -4.60 26.60 -16.97
CA GLN A 4 -4.56 27.60 -15.92
C GLN A 4 -3.95 26.97 -14.68
N GLN A 5 -2.62 27.02 -14.61
CA GLN A 5 -1.83 26.65 -13.44
C GLN A 5 -1.96 27.77 -12.38
N GLY A 6 -3.15 27.93 -11.82
CA GLY A 6 -3.45 28.89 -10.76
C GLY A 6 -3.26 28.30 -9.37
N ASP A 7 -2.30 28.85 -8.61
CA ASP A 7 -2.13 28.80 -7.15
C ASP A 7 -2.49 27.48 -6.42
N ARG A 8 -1.92 26.35 -6.87
CA ARG A 8 -2.02 25.10 -6.12
C ARG A 8 -1.12 25.17 -4.88
N GLN A 9 -1.71 24.91 -3.72
CA GLN A 9 -1.03 24.80 -2.44
C GLN A 9 -0.74 23.33 -2.10
N ALA A 10 0.27 23.10 -1.29
CA ALA A 10 0.59 21.79 -0.74
C ALA A 10 0.02 21.63 0.67
N GLY A 11 -0.29 20.40 1.07
CA GLY A 11 -0.70 20.09 2.43
C GLY A 11 -0.72 18.61 2.72
N VAL A 12 -1.14 18.27 3.94
CA VAL A 12 -1.22 16.90 4.43
C VAL A 12 -2.64 16.61 4.87
N VAL A 13 -3.17 15.46 4.46
CA VAL A 13 -4.50 15.00 4.89
C VAL A 13 -4.47 14.73 6.40
N LYS A 14 -5.23 15.52 7.16
CA LYS A 14 -5.31 15.38 8.62
C LYS A 14 -6.13 14.16 9.01
N TRP A 15 -7.23 13.94 8.30
CA TRP A 15 -8.05 12.74 8.35
C TRP A 15 -9.05 12.77 7.20
N PHE A 16 -9.54 11.60 6.81
CA PHE A 16 -10.62 11.48 5.84
C PHE A 16 -11.48 10.27 6.21
N ASN A 17 -12.80 10.40 6.06
CA ASN A 17 -13.73 9.30 6.31
C ASN A 17 -14.27 8.81 4.96
N ASP A 18 -13.82 7.63 4.54
CA ASP A 18 -14.16 7.04 3.24
C ASP A 18 -15.66 6.73 3.10
N GLU A 19 -16.32 6.30 4.19
CA GLU A 19 -17.75 5.99 4.19
C GLU A 19 -18.61 7.24 4.00
N LYS A 20 -18.19 8.36 4.59
CA LYS A 20 -18.91 9.64 4.54
C LYS A 20 -18.45 10.55 3.40
N GLY A 21 -17.28 10.28 2.81
CA GLY A 21 -16.73 11.02 1.68
C GLY A 21 -16.23 12.43 1.99
N TYR A 22 -15.78 12.70 3.21
CA TYR A 22 -15.21 14.01 3.58
C TYR A 22 -14.12 13.92 4.65
N GLY A 23 -13.31 14.98 4.75
CA GLY A 23 -12.19 15.07 5.67
C GLY A 23 -11.64 16.49 5.80
N PHE A 24 -10.41 16.60 6.30
CA PHE A 24 -9.67 17.85 6.40
C PHE A 24 -8.22 17.71 5.94
N ILE A 25 -7.69 18.77 5.35
CA ILE A 25 -6.29 18.91 4.93
C ILE A 25 -5.67 20.05 5.74
N THR A 26 -4.49 19.81 6.31
CA THR A 26 -3.66 20.84 6.94
C THR A 26 -2.72 21.41 5.88
N PRO A 27 -2.84 22.70 5.52
CA PRO A 27 -1.95 23.37 4.58
C PRO A 27 -0.49 23.37 5.05
N ALA A 28 0.46 23.26 4.12
CA ALA A 28 1.89 23.23 4.42
C ALA A 28 2.44 24.60 4.84
N ASP A 29 1.75 25.69 4.50
CA ASP A 29 2.10 27.06 4.86
C ASP A 29 1.70 27.45 6.30
N GLY A 30 1.08 26.52 7.04
CA GLY A 30 0.63 26.74 8.42
C GLY A 30 -0.74 27.42 8.53
N GLY A 31 -1.49 27.54 7.43
CA GLY A 31 -2.87 28.01 7.44
C GLY A 31 -3.84 27.11 8.23
N ALA A 32 -5.09 27.57 8.35
CA ALA A 32 -6.14 26.80 9.01
C ALA A 32 -6.50 25.53 8.22
N ASP A 33 -6.92 24.48 8.93
CA ASP A 33 -7.37 23.24 8.31
C ASP A 33 -8.52 23.50 7.32
N LEU A 34 -8.39 22.94 6.11
CA LEU A 34 -9.34 23.11 5.03
C LEU A 34 -10.25 21.88 4.94
N PHE A 35 -11.55 22.12 4.82
CA PHE A 35 -12.51 21.05 4.55
C PHE A 35 -12.26 20.45 3.15
N VAL A 36 -12.37 19.14 3.01
CA VAL A 36 -12.30 18.46 1.71
C VAL A 36 -13.46 17.47 1.57
N HIS A 37 -14.09 17.47 0.39
CA HIS A 37 -15.13 16.53 0.01
C HIS A 37 -14.65 15.63 -1.13
N PHE A 38 -15.11 14.38 -1.21
CA PHE A 38 -14.63 13.42 -2.22
C PHE A 38 -14.76 13.93 -3.66
N ARG A 39 -15.77 14.76 -3.94
CA ARG A 39 -15.97 15.38 -5.27
C ARG A 39 -14.81 16.27 -5.70
N ALA A 40 -14.09 16.87 -4.75
CA ALA A 40 -12.93 17.70 -5.01
C ALA A 40 -11.69 16.87 -5.36
N ILE A 41 -11.70 15.55 -5.12
CA ILE A 41 -10.55 14.68 -5.40
C ILE A 41 -10.52 14.32 -6.89
N GLU A 42 -9.40 14.63 -7.54
CA GLU A 42 -9.13 14.42 -8.96
C GLU A 42 -8.28 13.15 -9.16
N VAL A 43 -8.83 12.00 -8.73
CA VAL A 43 -8.27 10.67 -9.00
C VAL A 43 -9.28 9.84 -9.79
N GLN A 44 -8.79 8.86 -10.56
CA GLN A 44 -9.65 7.86 -11.20
C GLN A 44 -10.07 6.79 -10.18
N GLY A 45 -11.30 6.29 -10.29
CA GLY A 45 -11.82 5.26 -9.39
C GLY A 45 -12.36 5.79 -8.05
N PHE A 46 -12.10 5.06 -6.96
CA PHE A 46 -12.62 5.39 -5.64
C PHE A 46 -11.93 6.64 -5.06
N LYS A 47 -12.71 7.67 -4.77
CA LYS A 47 -12.22 8.99 -4.35
C LYS A 47 -12.05 9.07 -2.84
N ALA A 48 -10.92 8.58 -2.35
CA ALA A 48 -10.53 8.59 -0.95
C ALA A 48 -9.14 9.19 -0.74
N LEU A 49 -8.87 9.62 0.49
CA LEU A 49 -7.58 10.14 0.93
C LEU A 49 -7.16 9.41 2.20
N LYS A 50 -5.87 9.14 2.35
CA LYS A 50 -5.31 8.51 3.56
C LYS A 50 -4.81 9.57 4.53
N GLU A 51 -5.03 9.37 5.82
CA GLU A 51 -4.41 10.21 6.85
C GLU A 51 -2.88 10.26 6.68
N GLY A 52 -2.31 11.45 6.75
CA GLY A 52 -0.89 11.70 6.49
C GLY A 52 -0.48 11.76 5.01
N GLN A 53 -1.41 11.59 4.07
CA GLN A 53 -1.12 11.67 2.63
C GLN A 53 -0.81 13.11 2.21
N ALA A 54 0.27 13.28 1.45
CA ALA A 54 0.61 14.56 0.83
C ALA A 54 -0.27 14.83 -0.39
N VAL A 55 -0.81 16.04 -0.47
CA VAL A 55 -1.75 16.46 -1.50
C VAL A 55 -1.43 17.85 -2.01
N SER A 56 -1.78 18.11 -3.26
CA SER A 56 -1.89 19.46 -3.81
C SER A 56 -3.35 19.82 -4.04
N PHE A 57 -3.74 21.05 -3.75
CA PHE A 57 -5.12 21.51 -3.86
C PHE A 57 -5.16 23.00 -4.18
N VAL A 58 -6.33 23.51 -4.56
CA VAL A 58 -6.62 24.94 -4.64
C VAL A 58 -7.49 25.31 -3.44
N ALA A 59 -7.06 26.27 -2.63
CA ALA A 59 -7.87 26.77 -1.53
C ALA A 59 -8.95 27.71 -2.08
N GLU A 60 -10.21 27.45 -1.77
CA GLU A 60 -11.33 28.27 -2.20
C GLU A 60 -12.35 28.51 -1.08
N GLN A 61 -13.11 29.60 -1.20
CA GLN A 61 -14.19 29.90 -0.28
C GLN A 61 -15.41 29.03 -0.60
N GLY A 62 -15.72 28.07 0.27
CA GLY A 62 -16.91 27.22 0.18
C GLY A 62 -18.09 27.75 1.01
N GLN A 63 -19.21 27.01 0.97
CA GLN A 63 -20.44 27.36 1.69
C GLN A 63 -20.29 27.38 3.21
N LYS A 64 -19.31 26.64 3.75
CA LYS A 64 -19.09 26.47 5.20
C LYS A 64 -17.73 27.00 5.66
N GLY A 65 -17.09 27.86 4.87
CA GLY A 65 -15.73 28.33 5.11
C GLY A 65 -14.76 27.87 4.03
N MET A 66 -13.47 28.06 4.27
CA MET A 66 -12.41 27.67 3.36
C MET A 66 -12.38 26.15 3.16
N GLN A 67 -12.26 25.71 1.90
CA GLN A 67 -12.20 24.32 1.50
C GLN A 67 -11.10 24.08 0.46
N ALA A 68 -10.67 22.83 0.36
CA ALA A 68 -9.74 22.37 -0.65
C ALA A 68 -10.50 21.84 -1.88
N ALA A 69 -10.24 22.46 -3.03
CA ALA A 69 -10.73 22.05 -4.35
C ALA A 69 -9.61 21.46 -5.22
N GLN A 70 -9.98 20.76 -6.29
CA GLN A 70 -9.04 20.16 -7.26
C GLN A 70 -7.92 19.36 -6.60
N VAL A 71 -8.26 18.61 -5.55
CA VAL A 71 -7.31 17.89 -4.70
C VAL A 71 -6.71 16.72 -5.47
N ARG A 72 -5.38 16.70 -5.56
CA ARG A 72 -4.62 15.60 -6.15
C ARG A 72 -3.62 15.05 -5.14
N PRO A 73 -3.56 13.73 -4.95
CA PRO A 73 -2.42 13.08 -4.32
C PRO A 73 -1.10 13.50 -4.98
N GLU A 74 -0.13 13.94 -4.19
CA GLU A 74 1.17 14.38 -4.71
C GLU A 74 2.02 13.20 -5.21
N ASN A 75 1.78 12.00 -4.67
CA ASN A 75 2.50 10.78 -5.00
C ASN A 75 2.07 10.11 -6.32
N GLU A 76 0.87 10.40 -6.84
CA GLU A 76 0.39 9.79 -8.07
C GLU A 76 1.00 10.46 -9.30
N GLN A 77 1.10 11.80 -9.33
CA GLN A 77 1.56 12.58 -10.50
C GLN A 77 3.01 12.31 -10.94
N GLN A 78 3.88 11.90 -10.01
CA GLN A 78 5.32 11.75 -10.28
C GLN A 78 5.66 10.61 -11.26
N TYR A 79 4.81 9.59 -11.37
CA TYR A 79 5.11 8.37 -12.14
C TYR A 79 4.23 8.14 -13.37
N HIS A 80 3.43 9.14 -13.78
CA HIS A 80 2.47 9.00 -14.90
C HIS A 80 3.10 8.62 -16.24
N GLN A 81 4.40 8.85 -16.42
CA GLN A 81 5.13 8.48 -17.65
C GLN A 81 5.71 7.07 -17.60
N PHE A 82 5.63 6.40 -16.44
CA PHE A 82 6.11 5.03 -16.31
C PHE A 82 5.02 4.05 -16.72
N ASP A 83 5.31 3.26 -17.76
CA ASP A 83 4.45 2.18 -18.22
C ASP A 83 4.53 0.99 -17.24
N TYR A 84 3.66 1.04 -16.23
CA TYR A 84 3.59 0.05 -15.16
C TYR A 84 2.85 -1.20 -15.61
N ASP A 85 3.47 -2.37 -15.44
CA ASP A 85 2.86 -3.66 -15.70
C ASP A 85 2.30 -4.30 -14.41
N PRO A 86 0.96 -4.37 -14.23
CA PRO A 86 0.35 -4.98 -13.06
C PRO A 86 0.51 -6.52 -12.99
N HIS A 87 0.97 -7.16 -14.07
CA HIS A 87 1.14 -8.61 -14.15
C HIS A 87 2.60 -9.07 -14.00
N SER A 88 3.53 -8.13 -13.94
CA SER A 88 4.95 -8.37 -13.65
C SER A 88 5.22 -8.45 -12.14
N LYS A 89 6.35 -9.07 -11.77
CA LYS A 89 6.78 -9.18 -10.36
C LYS A 89 7.01 -7.79 -9.79
N VAL A 90 6.65 -7.60 -8.53
CA VAL A 90 6.60 -6.27 -7.91
C VAL A 90 7.98 -5.59 -7.91
N TRP A 91 9.05 -6.35 -7.68
CA TRP A 91 10.41 -5.81 -7.69
C TRP A 91 10.95 -5.55 -9.09
N ASP A 92 10.54 -6.32 -10.10
CA ASP A 92 10.93 -6.07 -11.49
C ASP A 92 10.38 -4.71 -11.95
N GLU A 93 9.14 -4.41 -11.59
CA GLU A 93 8.54 -3.10 -11.86
C GLU A 93 9.19 -1.97 -11.08
N PHE A 94 9.53 -2.19 -9.80
CA PHE A 94 10.27 -1.19 -9.03
C PHE A 94 11.66 -0.90 -9.63
N ASN A 95 12.36 -1.95 -10.09
CA ASN A 95 13.67 -1.84 -10.72
C ASN A 95 13.57 -1.11 -12.08
N ARG A 96 12.56 -1.43 -12.89
CA ARG A 96 12.25 -0.70 -14.13
C ARG A 96 11.98 0.77 -13.85
N LEU A 97 11.21 1.08 -12.80
CA LEU A 97 10.93 2.45 -12.38
C LEU A 97 12.23 3.18 -11.99
N ALA A 98 13.04 2.59 -11.12
CA ALA A 98 14.30 3.18 -10.69
C ALA A 98 15.25 3.45 -11.87
N LYS A 99 15.29 2.53 -12.84
CA LYS A 99 16.06 2.68 -14.08
C LYS A 99 15.51 3.80 -14.97
N ASN A 100 14.19 3.88 -15.17
CA ASN A 100 13.53 4.91 -15.97
C ASN A 100 13.81 6.33 -15.45
N PHE A 101 13.87 6.48 -14.12
CA PHE A 101 14.17 7.76 -13.48
C PHE A 101 15.66 7.99 -13.19
N HIS A 102 16.53 7.08 -13.66
CA HIS A 102 17.99 7.13 -13.47
C HIS A 102 18.40 7.33 -12.00
N TRP A 103 17.71 6.68 -11.06
CA TRP A 103 18.04 6.78 -9.65
C TRP A 103 19.28 5.98 -9.31
N GLN A 104 20.24 6.63 -8.63
CA GLN A 104 21.37 5.94 -8.04
C GLN A 104 20.90 5.13 -6.82
N GLU A 105 21.39 3.89 -6.72
CA GLU A 105 21.09 3.01 -5.59
C GLU A 105 21.46 3.68 -4.26
N GLY A 106 20.54 3.64 -3.29
CA GLY A 106 20.76 4.24 -1.99
C GLY A 106 20.70 5.77 -1.96
N SER A 107 20.43 6.44 -3.09
CA SER A 107 20.13 7.87 -3.11
C SER A 107 18.85 8.18 -2.32
N GLN A 108 18.68 9.44 -1.88
CA GLN A 108 17.49 9.85 -1.13
C GLN A 108 16.20 9.68 -1.94
N LYS A 109 16.25 9.94 -3.25
CA LYS A 109 15.10 9.75 -4.16
C LYS A 109 14.71 8.28 -4.25
N GLU A 110 15.69 7.40 -4.46
CA GLU A 110 15.50 5.95 -4.53
C GLU A 110 14.93 5.41 -3.21
N LYS A 111 15.52 5.79 -2.07
CA LYS A 111 15.05 5.38 -0.74
C LYS A 111 13.62 5.85 -0.46
N LYS A 112 13.27 7.09 -0.82
CA LYS A 112 11.90 7.62 -0.68
C LYS A 112 10.92 6.83 -1.54
N ALA A 113 11.24 6.58 -2.81
CA ALA A 113 10.42 5.80 -3.71
C ALA A 113 10.26 4.35 -3.23
N ARG A 114 11.35 3.71 -2.79
CA ARG A 114 11.33 2.35 -2.22
C ARG A 114 10.39 2.27 -1.02
N ASN A 115 10.39 3.27 -0.15
CA ASN A 115 9.49 3.31 1.00
C ASN A 115 8.01 3.51 0.61
N LEU A 116 7.73 4.34 -0.40
CA LEU A 116 6.38 4.52 -0.93
C LEU A 116 5.87 3.23 -1.59
N PHE A 117 6.70 2.62 -2.45
CA PHE A 117 6.41 1.33 -3.08
C PHE A 117 6.09 0.25 -2.05
N ARG A 118 6.93 0.14 -1.02
CA ARG A 118 6.73 -0.76 0.12
C ARG A 118 5.42 -0.54 0.88
N GLN A 119 4.94 0.70 0.98
CA GLN A 119 3.64 1.01 1.57
C GLN A 119 2.51 0.60 0.64
N ALA A 120 2.64 0.86 -0.67
CA ALA A 120 1.66 0.45 -1.67
C ALA A 120 1.42 -1.07 -1.67
N LEU A 121 2.47 -1.88 -1.49
CA LEU A 121 2.33 -3.35 -1.36
C LEU A 121 1.49 -3.77 -0.14
N VAL A 122 1.58 -3.04 0.97
CA VAL A 122 0.76 -3.30 2.16
C VAL A 122 -0.70 -2.92 1.92
N ASP A 123 -0.90 -1.81 1.23
CA ASP A 123 -2.24 -1.31 0.90
C ASP A 123 -2.95 -2.23 -0.10
N GLU A 124 -2.24 -2.72 -1.12
CA GLU A 124 -2.74 -3.70 -2.09
C GLU A 124 -3.12 -5.03 -1.40
N PHE A 125 -2.28 -5.51 -0.49
CA PHE A 125 -2.62 -6.68 0.31
C PHE A 125 -3.90 -6.45 1.14
N GLY A 126 -4.02 -5.29 1.79
CA GLY A 126 -5.21 -4.92 2.55
C GLY A 126 -6.47 -4.89 1.69
N ALA A 127 -6.38 -4.37 0.47
CA ALA A 127 -7.48 -4.34 -0.49
C ALA A 127 -7.91 -5.75 -0.95
N ASN A 128 -6.95 -6.65 -1.20
CA ASN A 128 -7.24 -7.99 -1.73
C ASN A 128 -7.77 -8.96 -0.68
N TYR A 129 -7.25 -8.90 0.56
CA TYR A 129 -7.58 -9.89 1.59
C TYR A 129 -8.41 -9.32 2.74
N GLY A 130 -8.48 -8.00 2.87
CA GLY A 130 -9.08 -7.29 3.99
C GLY A 130 -8.09 -7.02 5.12
N GLU A 131 -8.53 -6.25 6.11
CA GLU A 131 -7.68 -5.80 7.21
C GLU A 131 -8.02 -6.46 8.56
N SER A 132 -9.12 -7.22 8.62
CA SER A 132 -9.65 -7.79 9.86
C SER A 132 -9.18 -9.22 10.07
N ASP A 133 -8.57 -9.49 11.23
CA ASP A 133 -8.28 -10.85 11.67
C ASP A 133 -9.37 -11.46 12.56
N SER A 134 -10.52 -10.79 12.69
CA SER A 134 -11.66 -11.26 13.50
C SER A 134 -12.83 -11.73 12.64
N LYS A 135 -12.71 -11.69 11.31
CA LYS A 135 -13.71 -12.18 10.36
C LYS A 135 -13.29 -13.53 9.78
N LEU A 136 -14.17 -14.53 9.87
CA LEU A 136 -13.88 -15.89 9.40
C LEU A 136 -13.68 -15.94 7.89
N ASP A 137 -14.53 -15.26 7.11
CA ASP A 137 -14.46 -15.22 5.65
C ASP A 137 -13.15 -14.59 5.14
N VAL A 138 -12.66 -13.55 5.82
CA VAL A 138 -11.35 -12.94 5.56
C VAL A 138 -10.22 -13.96 5.75
N LEU A 139 -10.22 -14.66 6.89
CA LEU A 139 -9.19 -15.64 7.18
C LEU A 139 -9.28 -16.88 6.27
N GLN A 140 -10.48 -17.29 5.87
CA GLN A 140 -10.68 -18.40 4.93
C GLN A 140 -10.21 -18.05 3.52
N ARG A 141 -10.40 -16.80 3.04
CA ARG A 141 -9.79 -16.33 1.78
C ARG A 141 -8.27 -16.47 1.80
N LEU A 142 -7.65 -16.08 2.92
CA LEU A 142 -6.20 -16.23 3.08
C LEU A 142 -5.78 -17.71 3.13
N CYS A 143 -6.53 -18.56 3.85
CA CYS A 143 -6.30 -20.01 3.85
C CYS A 143 -6.39 -20.61 2.44
N GLN A 144 -7.36 -20.18 1.64
CA GLN A 144 -7.54 -20.66 0.26
C GLN A 144 -6.33 -20.29 -0.59
N LYS A 145 -5.87 -19.04 -0.53
CA LYS A 145 -4.70 -18.59 -1.30
C LYS A 145 -3.41 -19.28 -0.86
N LEU A 146 -3.28 -19.59 0.43
CA LEU A 146 -2.17 -20.38 0.99
C LEU A 146 -2.31 -21.89 0.74
N GLU A 147 -3.36 -22.31 0.03
CA GLU A 147 -3.67 -23.71 -0.26
C GLU A 147 -3.74 -24.59 1.00
N ILE A 148 -4.35 -24.05 2.06
CA ILE A 148 -4.55 -24.76 3.33
C ILE A 148 -5.80 -25.63 3.22
N GLY A 149 -5.63 -26.95 3.38
CA GLY A 149 -6.70 -27.94 3.36
C GLY A 149 -6.61 -28.95 4.52
N PRO A 150 -7.75 -29.45 5.05
CA PRO A 150 -9.12 -29.02 4.77
C PRO A 150 -9.40 -27.59 5.29
N MET A 151 -10.34 -26.87 4.65
CA MET A 151 -10.64 -25.48 4.99
C MET A 151 -11.08 -25.33 6.46
N PRO A 152 -10.35 -24.57 7.29
CA PRO A 152 -10.72 -24.39 8.69
C PRO A 152 -12.05 -23.62 8.83
N GLN A 153 -12.87 -24.03 9.79
CA GLN A 153 -14.23 -23.51 10.00
C GLN A 153 -14.34 -22.53 11.19
N SER A 154 -13.20 -22.12 11.78
CA SER A 154 -13.18 -21.17 12.89
C SER A 154 -11.99 -20.22 12.81
N ILE A 155 -12.16 -19.01 13.36
CA ILE A 155 -11.13 -17.95 13.39
C ILE A 155 -9.83 -18.48 13.99
N THR A 156 -9.91 -19.17 15.13
CA THR A 156 -8.75 -19.74 15.82
C THR A 156 -8.05 -20.79 14.96
N ALA A 157 -8.81 -21.66 14.28
CA ALA A 157 -8.24 -22.70 13.43
C ALA A 157 -7.57 -22.08 12.18
N CYS A 158 -8.18 -21.07 11.55
CA CYS A 158 -7.55 -20.34 10.44
C CYS A 158 -6.25 -19.67 10.89
N LYS A 159 -6.26 -18.90 11.98
CA LYS A 159 -5.05 -18.24 12.50
C LYS A 159 -3.94 -19.24 12.79
N LYS A 160 -4.26 -20.39 13.39
CA LYS A 160 -3.30 -21.45 13.66
C LYS A 160 -2.71 -22.01 12.36
N ALA A 161 -3.57 -22.29 11.37
CA ALA A 161 -3.15 -22.85 10.10
C ALA A 161 -2.28 -21.86 9.30
N ILE A 162 -2.71 -20.61 9.14
CA ILE A 162 -1.93 -19.55 8.49
C ILE A 162 -0.57 -19.38 9.16
N ASN A 163 -0.52 -19.38 10.49
CA ASN A 163 0.74 -19.27 11.23
C ASN A 163 1.69 -20.46 11.03
N SER A 164 1.18 -21.63 10.64
CA SER A 164 2.02 -22.82 10.39
C SER A 164 2.64 -22.86 8.99
N VAL A 165 2.19 -21.98 8.08
CA VAL A 165 2.72 -21.90 6.73
C VAL A 165 3.97 -21.02 6.70
N TYR A 166 5.01 -21.49 6.00
CA TYR A 166 6.22 -20.73 5.72
C TYR A 166 6.19 -20.29 4.26
N VAL A 167 5.95 -19.02 4.02
CA VAL A 167 5.92 -18.39 2.69
C VAL A 167 6.64 -17.05 2.76
N ASN A 168 7.28 -16.65 1.67
CA ASN A 168 7.79 -15.30 1.53
C ASN A 168 6.63 -14.37 1.13
N ILE A 169 6.48 -13.22 1.81
CA ILE A 169 5.36 -12.30 1.57
C ILE A 169 5.45 -11.63 0.19
N VAL A 170 6.66 -11.40 -0.33
CA VAL A 170 6.85 -10.85 -1.67
C VAL A 170 6.36 -11.86 -2.70
N ASP A 171 6.79 -13.13 -2.58
CA ASP A 171 6.30 -14.19 -3.48
C ASP A 171 4.79 -14.35 -3.39
N PHE A 172 4.21 -14.26 -2.19
CA PHE A 172 2.76 -14.32 -2.01
C PHE A 172 2.03 -13.23 -2.82
N ILE A 173 2.57 -12.02 -2.87
CA ILE A 173 2.02 -10.92 -3.68
C ILE A 173 2.26 -11.17 -5.17
N ASP A 174 3.47 -11.59 -5.55
CA ASP A 174 3.82 -11.90 -6.94
C ASP A 174 2.91 -12.99 -7.52
N CYS A 175 2.55 -14.02 -6.74
CA CYS A 175 1.64 -15.09 -7.16
C CYS A 175 0.24 -14.60 -7.52
N GLU A 176 -0.22 -13.48 -6.93
CA GLU A 176 -1.50 -12.87 -7.32
C GLU A 176 -1.39 -12.16 -8.67
N ARG A 177 -0.23 -11.57 -8.96
CA ARG A 177 0.01 -10.74 -10.15
C ARG A 177 0.34 -11.57 -11.37
N THR A 178 1.22 -12.55 -11.20
CA THR A 178 1.77 -13.38 -12.27
C THR A 178 0.95 -14.65 -12.52
N GLY A 179 0.15 -15.08 -11.54
CA GLY A 179 -0.52 -16.38 -11.54
C GLY A 179 0.43 -17.56 -11.29
N GLU A 180 1.70 -17.30 -10.94
CA GLU A 180 2.63 -18.34 -10.51
C GLU A 180 2.12 -19.01 -9.20
N PRO A 181 2.38 -20.31 -9.01
CA PRO A 181 1.97 -21.01 -7.80
C PRO A 181 2.75 -20.51 -6.58
N ILE A 182 2.10 -20.52 -5.42
CA ILE A 182 2.73 -20.07 -4.18
C ILE A 182 3.87 -20.98 -3.74
N HIS A 183 5.05 -20.39 -3.53
CA HIS A 183 6.21 -21.10 -3.00
C HIS A 183 6.10 -21.26 -1.47
N LYS A 184 5.79 -22.49 -1.04
CA LYS A 184 5.75 -22.88 0.38
C LYS A 184 7.05 -23.58 0.78
N PHE A 185 7.62 -23.19 1.90
CA PHE A 185 8.83 -23.78 2.48
C PHE A 185 8.47 -24.81 3.54
N ALA A 186 9.30 -25.86 3.67
CA ALA A 186 9.07 -26.90 4.67
C ALA A 186 9.43 -26.44 6.09
N SER A 187 10.26 -25.39 6.21
CA SER A 187 10.69 -24.88 7.51
C SER A 187 10.99 -23.38 7.49
N LEU A 188 10.99 -22.78 8.69
CA LEU A 188 11.44 -21.41 8.88
C LEU A 188 12.88 -21.18 8.41
N ARG A 189 13.75 -22.20 8.52
CA ARG A 189 15.14 -22.12 8.08
C ARG A 189 15.22 -21.94 6.57
N GLN A 190 14.53 -22.77 5.80
CA GLN A 190 14.50 -22.67 4.34
C GLN A 190 13.90 -21.34 3.87
N LEU A 191 12.81 -20.89 4.51
CA LEU A 191 12.25 -19.57 4.21
C LEU A 191 13.26 -18.44 4.45
N ARG A 192 14.08 -18.54 5.50
CA ARG A 192 15.12 -17.56 5.82
C ARG A 192 16.24 -17.56 4.80
N GLU A 193 16.79 -18.74 4.50
CA GLU A 193 17.85 -18.94 3.50
C GLU A 193 17.40 -18.35 2.16
N TYR A 194 16.22 -18.76 1.67
CA TYR A 194 15.63 -18.22 0.44
C TYR A 194 15.45 -16.70 0.47
N THR A 195 14.89 -16.15 1.55
CA THR A 195 14.65 -14.70 1.60
C THR A 195 15.95 -13.89 1.60
N MET A 196 17.01 -14.45 2.18
CA MET A 196 18.33 -13.81 2.19
C MET A 196 19.02 -13.92 0.84
N GLU A 197 19.00 -15.11 0.22
CA GLU A 197 19.61 -15.37 -1.09
C GLU A 197 18.95 -14.56 -2.20
N GLU A 198 17.63 -14.45 -2.18
CA GLU A 198 16.84 -13.72 -3.20
C GLU A 198 16.64 -12.24 -2.85
N GLU A 199 17.13 -11.78 -1.70
CA GLU A 199 16.94 -10.43 -1.16
C GLU A 199 15.48 -9.94 -1.08
N LYS A 200 14.52 -10.86 -0.99
CA LYS A 200 13.06 -10.58 -1.00
C LYS A 200 12.52 -10.15 0.37
N TYR A 201 13.00 -9.02 0.88
CA TYR A 201 12.61 -8.52 2.19
C TYR A 201 11.29 -7.75 2.18
N PHE A 202 10.32 -8.25 2.96
CA PHE A 202 9.11 -7.49 3.23
C PHE A 202 9.30 -6.49 4.40
N PRO A 203 8.80 -5.25 4.29
CA PRO A 203 9.02 -4.21 5.31
C PRO A 203 8.37 -4.53 6.65
N ARG A 204 9.17 -4.88 7.66
CA ARG A 204 8.68 -5.30 8.98
C ARG A 204 7.80 -4.26 9.67
N LYS A 205 8.17 -2.97 9.60
CA LYS A 205 7.41 -1.89 10.28
C LYS A 205 6.00 -1.74 9.69
N GLN A 206 5.88 -1.84 8.37
CA GLN A 206 4.63 -1.68 7.65
C GLN A 206 3.77 -2.95 7.75
N ALA A 207 4.36 -4.14 7.60
CA ALA A 207 3.63 -5.40 7.81
C ALA A 207 3.02 -5.53 9.21
N LYS A 208 3.70 -5.03 10.25
CA LYS A 208 3.16 -5.04 11.62
C LYS A 208 1.90 -4.19 11.80
N ARG A 209 1.63 -3.24 10.90
CA ARG A 209 0.41 -2.43 10.92
C ARG A 209 -0.80 -3.20 10.38
N SER A 210 -0.57 -4.20 9.53
CA SER A 210 -1.63 -5.08 9.04
C SER A 210 -1.86 -6.24 9.99
N LEU A 211 -3.11 -6.42 10.42
CA LEU A 211 -3.50 -7.50 11.32
C LEU A 211 -3.37 -8.89 10.67
N LEU A 212 -3.34 -8.97 9.33
CA LEU A 212 -3.19 -10.21 8.59
C LEU A 212 -1.74 -10.49 8.21
N LEU A 213 -1.00 -9.50 7.68
CA LEU A 213 0.40 -9.68 7.28
C LEU A 213 1.29 -10.12 8.45
N ARG A 214 0.97 -9.71 9.68
CA ARG A 214 1.70 -10.15 10.87
C ARG A 214 1.70 -11.68 11.09
N PHE A 215 0.72 -12.43 10.57
CA PHE A 215 0.70 -13.89 10.69
C PHE A 215 1.68 -14.57 9.70
N LEU A 216 1.84 -13.96 8.53
CA LEU A 216 2.81 -14.38 7.51
C LEU A 216 4.22 -13.88 7.84
N LEU A 217 4.34 -12.79 8.61
CA LEU A 217 5.61 -12.23 8.99
C LEU A 217 6.36 -13.19 9.93
N LYS A 218 7.30 -13.95 9.38
CA LYS A 218 8.26 -14.72 10.15
C LYS A 218 9.48 -13.86 10.45
N LEU A 219 10.07 -14.02 11.63
CA LEU A 219 11.33 -13.37 11.95
C LEU A 219 12.40 -13.94 11.02
N ILE A 220 12.89 -13.14 10.07
CA ILE A 220 13.88 -13.58 9.08
C ILE A 220 15.31 -13.43 9.64
N VAL A 221 15.56 -12.33 10.37
CA VAL A 221 16.85 -12.05 11.01
C VAL A 221 16.63 -11.75 12.49
N GLY A 222 17.37 -12.44 13.36
CA GLY A 222 17.43 -12.13 14.79
C GLY A 222 18.35 -10.93 15.01
N ARG A 223 17.75 -9.76 15.26
CA ARG A 223 18.32 -8.68 16.06
C ARG A 223 17.20 -8.03 16.85
#